data_AF-A0A9P1KJ14-F1
#
_entry.id   AF-A0A9P1KJ14-F1
#
_cell.length_a   1.000
_cell.length_b   1.000
_cell.length_c   1.000
_cell.angle_alpha   90.00
_cell.angle_beta   90.00
_cell.angle_gamma   90.00
#
_symmetry.space_group_name_H-M   'P 1'
#
loop_
_entity.id
_entity.type
_entity.pdbx_description
1 polymer ?
#
loop_
_entity_poly.entity_id
_entity_poly.type
_entity_poly.pdbx_seq_one_letter_code
_entity_poly.pdbx_strand_id
1 'polypeptide(L)'
;MSDRIPSDFLQIIEDFLTWLEQAKTDPQNYPQLSENLQALEDELTAAEDKTLKLAKIIKGWCNKHQITFNREQLITVRLHMAQQGDEIPKPAEGERPEIVYNKALLVARAREAKEAAQS
;
A
#
# COMPACT_ATOMS: atom_id res chain seq x y z
N MET A 1 18.43 14.70 1.16
CA MET A 1 17.25 14.33 1.96
C MET A 1 16.54 13.25 1.17
N SER A 2 16.55 12.01 1.65
CA SER A 2 15.83 10.92 0.99
C SER A 2 14.34 11.13 1.24
N ASP A 3 13.57 11.44 0.19
CA ASP A 3 12.11 11.48 0.30
C ASP A 3 11.65 10.10 0.81
N ARG A 4 11.06 10.10 2.02
CA ARG A 4 10.61 8.89 2.73
C ARG A 4 9.52 8.13 1.96
N ILE A 5 8.80 8.84 1.10
CA ILE A 5 7.71 8.37 0.23
C ILE A 5 7.90 9.06 -1.13
N PRO A 6 7.81 8.34 -2.26
CA PRO A 6 7.98 8.93 -3.58
C PRO A 6 7.00 10.07 -3.87
N SER A 7 7.31 10.85 -4.90
CA SER A 7 6.44 11.94 -5.38
C SER A 7 5.48 11.50 -6.48
N ASP A 8 5.83 10.43 -7.21
CA ASP A 8 4.97 9.84 -8.23
C ASP A 8 3.80 9.07 -7.60
N PHE A 9 2.58 9.32 -8.05
CA PHE A 9 1.38 8.77 -7.42
C PHE A 9 1.17 7.29 -7.71
N LEU A 10 1.63 6.79 -8.85
CA LEU A 10 1.57 5.36 -9.18
C LEU A 10 2.58 4.62 -8.30
N GLN A 11 3.80 5.13 -8.21
CA GLN A 11 4.84 4.57 -7.35
C GLN A 11 4.43 4.54 -5.88
N ILE A 12 3.74 5.58 -5.37
CA ILE A 12 3.20 5.57 -4.00
C ILE A 12 2.28 4.37 -3.79
N ILE A 13 1.37 4.10 -4.72
CA ILE A 13 0.41 3.00 -4.61
C ILE A 13 1.12 1.66 -4.72
N GLU A 14 2.00 1.49 -5.70
CA GLU A 14 2.75 0.24 -5.87
C GLU A 14 3.61 -0.10 -4.65
N ASP A 15 4.33 0.90 -4.12
CA ASP A 15 5.18 0.73 -2.94
C ASP A 15 4.34 0.48 -1.69
N PHE A 16 3.19 1.15 -1.55
CA PHE A 16 2.25 0.90 -0.47
C PHE A 16 1.69 -0.53 -0.50
N LEU A 17 1.24 -1.00 -1.66
CA LEU A 17 0.73 -2.37 -1.82
C LEU A 17 1.83 -3.40 -1.50
N THR A 18 3.06 -3.13 -1.91
CA THR A 18 4.21 -3.99 -1.57
C THR A 18 4.50 -3.97 -0.07
N TRP A 19 4.44 -2.79 0.55
CA TRP A 19 4.67 -2.62 1.97
C TRP A 19 3.59 -3.33 2.80
N LEU A 20 2.33 -3.33 2.38
CA LEU A 20 1.28 -4.11 3.04
C LEU A 20 1.60 -5.61 3.03
N GLU A 21 2.16 -6.12 1.93
CA GLU A 21 2.54 -7.54 1.87
C GLU A 21 3.71 -7.86 2.79
N GLN A 22 4.71 -6.98 2.89
CA GLN A 22 5.78 -7.09 3.87
C GLN A 22 5.23 -7.03 5.32
N ALA A 23 4.25 -6.17 5.56
CA ALA A 23 3.68 -5.99 6.89
C ALA A 23 2.88 -7.22 7.35
N LYS A 24 2.32 -7.98 6.40
CA LYS A 24 1.68 -9.28 6.66
C LYS A 24 2.68 -10.38 7.02
N THR A 25 3.87 -10.37 6.41
CA THR A 25 4.89 -11.40 6.70
C THR A 25 5.59 -11.18 8.02
N ASP A 26 5.72 -9.91 8.46
CA ASP A 26 6.43 -9.54 9.69
C ASP A 26 5.60 -8.62 10.60
N PRO A 27 4.44 -9.06 11.12
CA PRO A 27 3.54 -8.21 11.90
C PRO A 27 4.17 -7.69 13.21
N GLN A 28 5.17 -8.41 13.75
CA GLN A 28 5.91 -7.99 14.95
C GLN A 28 6.66 -6.67 14.77
N ASN A 29 7.04 -6.31 13.53
CA ASN A 29 7.68 -5.04 13.23
C ASN A 29 6.69 -3.86 13.24
N TYR A 30 5.38 -4.14 13.30
CA TYR A 30 4.32 -3.14 13.20
C TYR A 30 3.24 -3.36 14.29
N PRO A 31 3.57 -3.14 15.57
CA PRO A 31 2.68 -3.47 16.70
C PRO A 31 1.36 -2.69 16.75
N GLN A 32 1.25 -1.57 16.04
CA GLN A 32 0.03 -0.76 15.92
C GLN A 32 -0.60 -0.83 14.52
N LEU A 33 -0.18 -1.79 13.69
CA LEU A 33 -0.58 -1.86 12.28
C LEU A 33 -2.09 -1.97 12.13
N SER A 34 -2.74 -2.82 12.92
CA SER A 34 -4.18 -3.03 12.82
C SER A 34 -4.99 -1.76 13.07
N GLU A 35 -4.67 -1.04 14.15
CA GLU A 35 -5.32 0.24 14.49
C GLU A 35 -5.04 1.31 13.42
N ASN A 36 -3.79 1.41 12.97
CA ASN A 36 -3.41 2.39 11.95
C ASN A 36 -4.09 2.10 10.60
N LEU A 37 -4.22 0.83 10.21
CA LEU A 37 -4.89 0.43 8.97
C LEU A 37 -6.40 0.59 9.05
N GLN A 38 -7.04 0.47 10.23
CA GLN A 38 -8.46 0.78 10.38
C GLN A 38 -8.75 2.24 10.01
N ALA A 39 -7.95 3.18 10.50
CA ALA A 39 -8.09 4.59 10.15
C ALA A 39 -7.89 4.84 8.64
N LEU A 40 -6.92 4.16 8.03
CA LEU A 40 -6.70 4.25 6.58
C LEU A 40 -7.88 3.69 5.77
N GLU A 41 -8.43 2.56 6.20
CA GLU A 41 -9.59 1.93 5.56
C GLU A 41 -10.80 2.88 5.54
N ASP A 42 -11.07 3.56 6.66
CA ASP A 42 -12.16 4.52 6.77
C ASP A 42 -11.93 5.74 5.85
N GLU A 43 -10.72 6.29 5.84
CA GLU A 43 -10.33 7.41 4.96
C GLU A 43 -10.45 7.04 3.47
N LEU A 44 -9.98 5.86 3.07
CA LEU A 44 -10.08 5.36 1.70
C LEU A 44 -11.55 5.11 1.31
N THR A 45 -12.36 4.54 2.20
CA THR A 45 -13.78 4.22 1.94
C THR A 45 -14.58 5.48 1.64
N ALA A 46 -14.36 6.55 2.42
CA ALA A 46 -15.01 7.84 2.26
C ALA A 46 -14.51 8.66 1.04
N ALA A 47 -13.37 8.28 0.46
CA ALA A 47 -12.78 9.01 -0.65
C ALA A 47 -13.53 8.82 -1.98
N GLU A 48 -13.40 9.83 -2.85
CA GLU A 48 -13.70 9.66 -4.27
C GLU A 48 -12.74 8.65 -4.89
N ASP A 49 -13.26 7.80 -5.78
CA ASP A 49 -12.47 6.79 -6.47
C ASP A 49 -11.66 7.40 -7.63
N LYS A 50 -10.60 8.13 -7.25
CA LYS A 50 -9.63 8.76 -8.16
C LYS A 50 -8.23 8.41 -7.68
N THR A 51 -7.44 7.74 -8.51
CA THR A 51 -6.09 7.27 -8.15
C THR A 51 -5.21 8.34 -7.52
N LEU A 52 -5.21 9.57 -8.07
CA LEU A 52 -4.44 10.68 -7.49
C LEU A 52 -4.90 11.05 -6.07
N LYS A 53 -6.20 11.01 -5.78
CA LYS A 53 -6.74 11.30 -4.44
C LYS A 53 -6.37 10.18 -3.47
N LEU A 54 -6.52 8.93 -3.90
CA LEU A 54 -6.17 7.75 -3.10
C LEU A 54 -4.68 7.72 -2.76
N ALA A 55 -3.81 8.00 -3.73
CA ALA A 55 -2.36 8.12 -3.49
C ALA A 55 -2.01 9.23 -2.50
N LYS A 56 -2.71 10.36 -2.53
CA LYS A 56 -2.52 11.45 -1.56
C LYS A 56 -2.93 11.04 -0.14
N ILE A 57 -4.03 10.31 0.00
CA ILE A 57 -4.46 9.75 1.29
C ILE A 57 -3.40 8.79 1.82
N ILE A 58 -2.96 7.83 0.99
CA ILE A 58 -1.90 6.88 1.35
C ILE A 58 -0.63 7.62 1.79
N LYS A 59 -0.15 8.59 1.01
CA LYS A 59 1.05 9.38 1.36
C LYS A 59 0.86 10.16 2.66
N GLY A 60 -0.31 10.77 2.86
CA GLY A 60 -0.65 11.48 4.09
C GLY A 60 -0.63 10.56 5.30
N TRP A 61 -1.24 9.38 5.18
CA TRP A 61 -1.25 8.35 6.20
C TRP A 61 0.16 7.84 6.51
N CYS A 62 0.97 7.50 5.49
CA CYS A 62 2.35 7.08 5.69
C CYS A 62 3.14 8.14 6.46
N ASN A 63 2.99 9.42 6.11
CA ASN A 63 3.66 10.50 6.82
C ASN A 63 3.19 10.63 8.28
N LYS A 64 1.87 10.53 8.53
CA LYS A 64 1.26 10.62 9.86
C LYS A 64 1.78 9.52 10.79
N HIS A 65 1.90 8.30 10.27
CA HIS A 65 2.33 7.12 11.02
C HIS A 65 3.82 6.82 10.87
N GLN A 66 4.60 7.74 10.30
CA GLN A 66 6.05 7.62 10.08
C GLN A 66 6.47 6.35 9.33
N ILE A 67 5.61 5.85 8.43
CA ILE A 67 5.92 4.73 7.55
C ILE A 67 6.93 5.19 6.50
N THR A 68 7.94 4.36 6.28
CA THR A 68 8.98 4.58 5.28
C THR A 68 9.04 3.41 4.31
N PHE A 69 9.16 3.73 3.03
CA PHE A 69 9.36 2.73 1.98
C PHE A 69 10.86 2.50 1.77
N ASN A 70 11.41 1.46 2.40
CA ASN A 70 12.78 1.04 2.14
C ASN A 70 12.83 0.31 0.80
N ARG A 71 13.42 0.96 -0.21
CA ARG A 71 13.46 0.45 -1.58
C ARG A 71 14.10 -0.94 -1.71
N GLU A 72 15.16 -1.24 -0.96
CA GLU A 72 15.84 -2.54 -1.01
C GLU A 72 14.96 -3.65 -0.42
N GLN A 73 14.24 -3.35 0.66
CA GLN A 73 13.27 -4.27 1.25
C GLN A 73 12.09 -4.50 0.31
N LEU A 74 11.52 -3.44 -0.28
CA LEU A 74 10.41 -3.57 -1.22
C LEU A 74 10.79 -4.38 -2.48
N ILE A 75 12.02 -4.23 -2.98
CA ILE A 75 12.53 -5.07 -4.08
C ILE A 75 12.57 -6.53 -3.66
N THR A 76 13.11 -6.81 -2.46
CA THR A 76 13.16 -8.18 -1.93
C THR A 76 11.77 -8.80 -1.80
N VAL A 77 10.80 -8.03 -1.28
CA VAL A 77 9.41 -8.48 -1.12
C VAL A 77 8.80 -8.79 -2.49
N ARG A 78 8.96 -7.91 -3.48
CA ARG A 78 8.46 -8.15 -4.85
C ARG A 78 9.08 -9.39 -5.49
N LEU A 79 10.37 -9.63 -5.27
CA LEU A 79 11.04 -10.83 -5.77
C LEU A 79 10.47 -12.10 -5.11
N HIS A 80 10.21 -12.09 -3.80
CA HIS A 80 9.59 -13.20 -3.10
C HIS A 80 8.15 -13.46 -3.58
N MET A 81 7.34 -12.41 -3.76
CA MET A 81 6.00 -12.54 -4.33
C MET A 81 6.05 -13.21 -5.71
N ALA A 82 6.94 -12.74 -6.59
CA ALA A 82 7.08 -13.31 -7.93
C ALA A 82 7.49 -14.79 -7.91
N GLN A 83 8.31 -15.21 -6.94
CA GLN A 83 8.66 -16.63 -6.75
C GLN A 83 7.48 -17.48 -6.28
N GLN A 84 6.49 -16.88 -5.62
CA GLN A 84 5.25 -17.53 -5.18
C GLN A 84 4.13 -17.48 -6.23
N GLY A 85 4.37 -16.79 -7.36
CA GLY A 85 3.38 -16.58 -8.41
C GLY A 85 2.46 -15.38 -8.18
N ASP A 86 2.76 -14.53 -7.20
CA ASP A 86 2.03 -13.32 -6.89
C ASP A 86 2.72 -12.07 -7.47
N GLU A 87 1.94 -11.05 -7.78
CA GLU A 87 2.46 -9.76 -8.24
C GLU A 87 1.61 -8.58 -7.76
N ILE A 88 2.23 -7.41 -7.69
CA ILE A 88 1.52 -6.15 -7.50
C ILE A 88 0.85 -5.81 -8.83
N PRO A 89 -0.48 -5.60 -8.86
CA PRO A 89 -1.16 -5.30 -10.11
C PRO A 89 -0.60 -4.01 -10.72
N LYS A 90 -0.52 -3.97 -12.05
CA LYS A 90 -0.06 -2.80 -12.81
C LYS A 90 -0.98 -2.52 -13.97
N PRO A 91 -1.31 -1.24 -14.26
CA PRO A 91 -2.03 -0.88 -15.47
C PRO A 91 -1.29 -1.39 -16.70
N ALA A 92 -2.02 -2.06 -17.59
CA ALA A 92 -1.48 -2.42 -18.90
C ALA A 92 -1.18 -1.16 -19.74
N GLU A 93 -0.41 -1.31 -20.82
CA GLU A 93 -0.13 -0.20 -21.73
C GLU A 93 -1.45 0.37 -22.28
N GLY A 94 -1.67 1.68 -22.08
CA GLY A 94 -2.90 2.37 -22.48
C GLY A 94 -4.08 2.19 -21.53
N GLU A 95 -3.97 1.37 -20.49
CA GLU A 95 -4.98 1.23 -19.45
C GLU A 95 -4.93 2.42 -18.49
N ARG A 96 -6.11 2.91 -18.09
CA ARG A 96 -6.20 3.99 -17.12
C ARG A 96 -5.87 3.46 -15.73
N PRO A 97 -4.97 4.12 -14.97
CA PRO A 97 -4.63 3.69 -13.61
C PRO A 97 -5.84 3.59 -12.68
N GLU A 98 -6.89 4.37 -12.90
CA GLU A 98 -8.13 4.31 -12.11
C GLU A 98 -8.88 2.99 -12.25
N ILE A 99 -8.60 2.19 -13.28
CA ILE A 99 -9.22 0.87 -13.45
C ILE A 99 -8.55 -0.14 -12.52
N VAL A 100 -7.23 -0.06 -12.38
CA VAL A 100 -6.44 -1.00 -11.58
C VAL A 100 -6.29 -0.53 -10.13
N TYR A 101 -5.84 0.70 -9.93
CA TYR A 101 -5.60 1.33 -8.64
C TYR A 101 -6.83 2.07 -8.11
N ASN A 102 -7.96 1.37 -8.13
CA ASN A 102 -9.23 1.86 -7.62
C ASN A 102 -9.35 1.69 -6.11
N LYS A 103 -10.35 2.36 -5.53
CA LYS A 103 -10.67 2.32 -4.10
C LYS A 103 -10.93 0.90 -3.61
N ALA A 104 -11.64 0.09 -4.38
CA ALA A 104 -12.01 -1.27 -3.97
C ALA A 104 -10.76 -2.13 -3.72
N LEU A 105 -9.78 -2.07 -4.63
CA LEU A 105 -8.49 -2.76 -4.45
C LEU A 105 -7.78 -2.29 -3.18
N LEU A 106 -7.63 -0.97 -3.00
CA LEU A 106 -6.85 -0.42 -1.87
C LEU A 106 -7.50 -0.72 -0.51
N VAL A 107 -8.83 -0.61 -0.42
CA VAL A 107 -9.59 -0.96 0.78
C VAL A 107 -9.46 -2.45 1.08
N ALA A 108 -9.59 -3.32 0.07
CA ALA A 108 -9.46 -4.76 0.26
C ALA A 108 -8.08 -5.14 0.80
N ARG A 109 -7.00 -4.60 0.20
CA ARG A 109 -5.62 -4.89 0.62
C ARG A 109 -5.30 -4.34 2.01
N ALA A 110 -5.80 -3.15 2.35
CA ALA A 110 -5.67 -2.61 3.70
C ALA A 110 -6.38 -3.50 4.74
N ARG A 111 -7.58 -4.01 4.41
CA ARG A 111 -8.33 -4.92 5.27
C ARG A 111 -7.62 -6.26 5.47
N GLU A 112 -7.14 -6.88 4.40
CA GLU A 112 -6.36 -8.13 4.47
C GLU A 112 -5.14 -7.99 5.39
N ALA A 113 -4.36 -6.90 5.23
CA ALA A 113 -3.20 -6.65 6.08
C ALA A 113 -3.58 -6.37 7.54
N LYS A 114 -4.71 -5.69 7.76
CA LYS A 114 -5.25 -5.42 9.10
C LYS A 114 -5.65 -6.71 9.83
N GLU A 115 -6.32 -7.63 9.13
CA GLU A 115 -6.75 -8.93 9.66
C GLU A 115 -5.54 -9.84 9.97
N ALA A 116 -4.53 -9.85 9.10
CA ALA A 116 -3.28 -10.57 9.35
C ALA A 116 -2.54 -10.03 10.58
N ALA A 117 -2.60 -8.72 10.85
CA ALA A 117 -1.96 -8.10 12.00
C ALA A 117 -2.68 -8.36 13.35
N GLN A 118 -3.88 -8.92 13.32
CA GLN A 118 -4.66 -9.30 14.52
C GLN A 118 -4.46 -10.76 14.92
N SER A 119 -3.85 -11.56 14.05
CA SER A 119 -3.67 -13.02 14.21
C SER A 119 -2.35 -13.35 14.91
#